data_AF-A0A5R8W961-F1
#
_entry.id   AF-A0A5R8W961-F1
#
_cell.length_a   1.000
_cell.length_b   1.000
_cell.length_c   1.000
_cell.angle_alpha   90.00
_cell.angle_beta   90.00
_cell.angle_gamma   90.00
#
_symmetry.space_group_name_H-M   'P 1'
#
loop_
_entity.id
_entity.type
_entity.pdbx_description
1 polymer ?
#
loop_
_entity_poly.entity_id
_entity_poly.type
_entity_poly.pdbx_seq_one_letter_code
_entity_poly.pdbx_strand_id
1 'polypeptide(L)'
;MPVTGRAVSATVLLFIGAGLALLAVLVHYEFMRIYGDVTGTAFEGLTWGLTAGPSGLGLSLVAVVTISAFMLSTRRWMRLTAVAIPVLMLAGMFAVTPSALGQRLETQYVSSPQCVIEGTQEPMASADREAQQVFDSISHIGHFSGGGIGGVGGCTRGFKLSGDADVLEHYRGALAAAGWEVVEDDGRQLRAHLNGRAFAVMPCPGGGVIWAGSEDDSSFGQGRPEFANTEICPHDL
;
A
#
# COMPACT_ATOMS: atom_id res chain seq x y z
N MET A 1 40.45 6.59 40.06
CA MET A 1 40.16 5.86 38.81
C MET A 1 38.70 6.06 38.35
N PRO A 2 38.27 7.22 37.82
CA PRO A 2 36.88 7.42 37.40
C PRO A 2 36.65 7.35 35.86
N VAL A 3 37.72 7.33 35.05
CA VAL A 3 37.63 7.48 33.59
C VAL A 3 37.18 6.18 32.88
N THR A 4 37.53 5.02 33.43
CA THR A 4 37.16 3.70 32.87
C THR A 4 35.69 3.37 33.09
N GLY A 5 35.12 3.68 34.25
CA GLY A 5 33.71 3.39 34.57
C GLY A 5 32.72 4.10 33.64
N ARG A 6 32.92 5.40 33.37
CA ARG A 6 32.04 6.19 32.48
C ARG A 6 32.06 5.69 31.04
N ALA A 7 33.23 5.29 30.54
CA ALA A 7 33.37 4.77 29.19
C ALA A 7 32.70 3.40 29.03
N VAL A 8 32.79 2.53 30.04
CA VAL A 8 32.11 1.22 30.05
C VAL A 8 30.59 1.42 30.09
N SER A 9 30.09 2.27 30.98
CA SER A 9 28.65 2.57 31.06
C SER A 9 28.10 3.17 29.75
N ALA A 10 28.82 4.12 29.14
CA ALA A 10 28.42 4.69 27.85
C ALA A 10 28.38 3.63 26.74
N THR A 11 29.34 2.70 26.73
CA THR A 11 29.37 1.60 25.76
C THR A 11 28.17 0.67 25.94
N VAL A 12 27.86 0.27 27.17
CA VAL A 12 26.69 -0.56 27.49
C VAL A 12 25.39 0.13 27.06
N LEU A 13 25.24 1.42 27.34
CA LEU A 13 24.06 2.19 26.92
C LEU A 13 23.93 2.28 25.39
N LEU A 14 25.05 2.41 24.66
CA LEU A 14 25.01 2.38 23.19
C LEU A 14 24.54 1.03 22.64
N PHE A 15 25.01 -0.08 23.22
CA PHE A 15 24.53 -1.42 22.85
C PHE A 15 23.05 -1.62 23.13
N ILE A 16 22.59 -1.22 24.32
CA ILE A 16 21.16 -1.27 24.68
C ILE A 16 20.35 -0.39 23.74
N GLY A 17 20.81 0.84 23.45
CA GLY A 17 20.16 1.76 22.53
C GLY A 17 20.04 1.20 21.12
N ALA A 18 21.10 0.57 20.60
CA ALA A 18 21.07 -0.08 19.28
C ALA A 18 20.09 -1.26 19.25
N GLY A 19 20.06 -2.10 20.29
CA GLY A 19 19.11 -3.21 20.40
C GLY A 19 17.66 -2.72 20.47
N LEU A 20 17.39 -1.68 21.26
CA LEU A 20 16.06 -1.06 21.35
C LEU A 20 15.63 -0.41 20.04
N ALA A 21 16.56 0.24 19.32
CA ALA A 21 16.29 0.82 18.01
C ALA A 21 15.87 -0.25 17.00
N LEU A 22 16.61 -1.37 16.94
CA LEU A 22 16.25 -2.50 16.08
C LEU A 22 14.87 -3.08 16.45
N LEU A 23 14.62 -3.29 17.74
CA LEU A 23 13.34 -3.80 18.22
C LEU A 23 12.19 -2.86 17.87
N ALA A 24 12.39 -1.55 17.98
CA ALA A 24 11.39 -0.56 17.61
C ALA A 24 11.09 -0.55 16.11
N VAL A 25 12.10 -0.75 15.24
CA VAL A 25 11.90 -0.92 13.79
C VAL A 25 11.07 -2.18 13.49
N LEU A 26 11.36 -3.31 14.15
CA LEU A 26 10.59 -4.55 13.97
C LEU A 26 9.14 -4.41 14.46
N VAL A 27 8.93 -3.77 15.61
CA VAL A 27 7.59 -3.47 16.13
C VAL A 27 6.85 -2.53 15.21
N HIS A 28 7.52 -1.52 14.64
CA HIS A 28 6.92 -0.63 13.63
C HIS A 28 6.49 -1.41 12.38
N TYR A 29 7.35 -2.30 11.87
CA TYR A 29 7.02 -3.16 10.73
C TYR A 29 5.75 -3.97 10.98
N GLU A 30 5.70 -4.71 12.09
CA GLU A 30 4.52 -5.54 12.44
C GLU A 30 3.27 -4.69 12.67
N PHE A 31 3.42 -3.54 13.31
CA PHE A 31 2.30 -2.61 13.51
C PHE A 31 1.78 -2.09 12.18
N MET A 32 2.65 -1.68 11.25
CA MET A 32 2.21 -1.21 9.93
C MET A 32 1.62 -2.35 9.09
N ARG A 33 2.15 -3.58 9.22
CA ARG A 33 1.63 -4.77 8.55
C ARG A 33 0.21 -5.13 9.00
N ILE A 34 -0.13 -4.90 10.27
CA ILE A 34 -1.43 -5.29 10.83
C ILE A 34 -2.42 -4.11 10.86
N TYR A 35 -1.94 -2.93 11.23
CA TYR A 35 -2.74 -1.73 11.53
C TYR A 35 -2.39 -0.50 10.69
N GLY A 36 -1.32 -0.54 9.89
CA GLY A 36 -0.88 0.60 9.07
C GLY A 36 -1.93 1.12 8.10
N ASP A 37 -2.06 2.43 8.07
CA ASP A 37 -2.87 3.17 7.11
C ASP A 37 -2.19 3.15 5.72
N VAL A 38 -2.95 2.84 4.68
CA VAL A 38 -2.52 2.67 3.28
C VAL A 38 -2.94 3.85 2.39
N THR A 39 -3.55 4.89 2.96
CA THR A 39 -4.09 6.05 2.23
C THR A 39 -3.09 7.11 1.81
N GLY A 40 -1.84 6.97 2.21
CA GLY A 40 -0.84 7.99 2.01
C GLY A 40 0.54 7.44 1.68
N THR A 41 1.43 8.37 1.40
CA THR A 41 2.83 8.11 1.05
C THR A 41 3.58 7.40 2.20
N ALA A 42 4.73 6.79 1.89
CA ALA A 42 5.60 6.16 2.90
C ALA A 42 5.95 7.10 4.07
N PHE A 43 6.03 8.41 3.81
CA PHE A 43 6.26 9.43 4.83
C PHE A 43 5.04 9.60 5.74
N GLU A 44 3.84 9.64 5.18
CA GLU A 44 2.59 9.70 5.95
C GLU A 44 2.41 8.44 6.80
N GLY A 45 2.66 7.25 6.23
CA GLY A 45 2.67 5.99 6.98
C GLY A 45 3.66 5.99 8.16
N LEU A 46 4.86 6.54 7.97
CA LEU A 46 5.83 6.72 9.05
C LEU A 46 5.30 7.69 10.12
N THR A 47 4.76 8.84 9.73
CA THR A 47 4.22 9.82 10.69
C THR A 47 3.06 9.25 11.48
N TRP A 48 2.19 8.47 10.84
CA TRP A 48 1.09 7.79 11.51
C TRP A 48 1.60 6.74 12.50
N GLY A 49 2.54 5.89 12.10
CA GLY A 49 3.18 4.92 12.99
C GLY A 49 3.91 5.56 14.18
N LEU A 50 4.43 6.77 14.04
CA LEU A 50 5.09 7.53 15.11
C LEU A 50 4.11 8.23 16.06
N THR A 51 2.97 8.71 15.55
CA THR A 51 2.00 9.52 16.33
C THR A 51 0.88 8.70 16.93
N ALA A 52 0.35 7.74 16.18
CA ALA A 52 -0.72 6.84 16.60
C ALA A 52 -0.22 5.45 17.02
N GLY A 53 0.97 5.07 16.57
CA GLY A 53 1.54 3.75 16.81
C GLY A 53 2.52 3.66 18.00
N PRO A 54 2.92 2.42 18.36
CA PRO A 54 3.88 2.16 19.43
C PRO A 54 5.30 2.68 19.10
N SER A 55 5.56 3.04 17.85
CA SER A 55 6.88 3.48 17.39
C SER A 55 7.32 4.80 18.02
N GLY A 56 6.39 5.70 18.37
CA GLY A 56 6.70 6.93 19.09
C GLY A 56 7.24 6.68 20.51
N LEU A 57 6.67 5.70 21.21
CA LEU A 57 7.17 5.27 22.52
C LEU A 57 8.57 4.63 22.40
N GLY A 58 8.76 3.80 21.37
CA GLY A 58 10.06 3.22 21.05
C GLY A 58 11.12 4.29 20.79
N LEU A 59 10.81 5.31 19.97
CA LEU A 59 11.71 6.42 19.68
C LEU A 59 12.05 7.22 20.94
N SER A 60 11.06 7.48 21.79
CA SER A 60 11.25 8.18 23.06
C SER A 60 12.21 7.43 23.99
N LEU A 61 12.06 6.10 24.10
CA LEU A 61 12.93 5.27 24.91
C LEU A 61 14.38 5.25 24.37
N VAL A 62 14.55 5.10 23.06
CA VAL A 62 15.86 5.14 22.39
C VAL A 62 16.52 6.51 22.56
N ALA A 63 15.76 7.60 22.46
CA ALA A 63 16.26 8.96 22.67
C ALA A 63 16.81 9.14 24.09
N VAL A 64 16.09 8.69 25.12
CA VAL A 64 16.54 8.79 26.52
C VAL A 64 17.87 8.05 26.74
N VAL A 65 17.98 6.83 26.21
CA VAL A 65 19.19 6.00 26.36
C VAL A 65 20.38 6.62 25.62
N THR A 66 20.16 7.09 24.39
CA THR A 66 21.22 7.66 23.55
C THR A 66 21.68 9.03 24.03
N ILE A 67 20.78 9.88 24.52
CA ILE A 67 21.15 11.16 25.17
C ILE A 67 21.96 10.89 26.44
N SER A 68 21.56 9.90 27.24
CA SER A 68 22.32 9.52 28.45
C SER A 68 23.74 9.03 28.09
N ALA A 69 23.87 8.20 27.06
CA ALA A 69 25.17 7.75 26.55
C ALA A 69 26.01 8.91 26.01
N PHE A 70 25.39 9.86 25.30
CA PHE A 70 26.05 11.05 24.78
C PHE A 70 26.63 11.93 25.89
N MET A 71 25.85 12.20 26.94
CA MET A 71 26.26 13.01 28.08
C MET A 71 27.38 12.36 28.89
N LEU A 72 27.34 11.03 29.05
CA LEU A 72 28.36 10.27 29.76
C LEU A 72 29.66 10.09 28.96
N SER A 73 29.59 10.19 27.63
CA SER A 73 30.73 9.94 26.77
C SER A 73 31.64 11.16 26.60
N THR A 74 32.94 10.93 26.79
CA THR A 74 34.01 11.90 26.52
C THR A 74 34.66 11.68 25.15
N ARG A 75 34.41 10.55 24.47
CA ARG A 75 35.03 10.21 23.18
C ARG A 75 34.12 10.63 22.03
N ARG A 76 34.67 11.35 21.04
CA ARG A 76 33.92 11.84 19.87
C ARG A 76 33.20 10.73 19.10
N TRP A 77 33.83 9.58 18.91
CA TRP A 77 33.23 8.48 18.14
C TRP A 77 31.96 7.92 18.82
N MET A 78 31.96 7.77 20.14
CA MET A 78 30.78 7.31 20.90
C MET A 78 29.63 8.31 20.84
N ARG A 79 29.94 9.62 20.83
CA ARG A 79 28.94 10.67 20.64
C ARG A 79 28.31 10.63 19.26
N LEU A 80 29.12 10.39 18.23
CA LEU A 80 28.63 10.17 16.87
C LEU A 80 27.71 8.94 16.80
N THR A 81 28.09 7.83 17.45
CA THR A 81 27.25 6.63 17.52
C THR A 81 25.92 6.90 18.22
N ALA A 82 25.94 7.65 19.34
CA ALA A 82 24.72 8.02 20.05
C ALA A 82 23.73 8.80 19.18
N VAL A 83 24.22 9.68 18.32
CA VAL A 83 23.40 10.44 17.36
C VAL A 83 22.97 9.57 16.18
N ALA A 84 23.84 8.68 15.71
CA ALA A 84 23.54 7.82 14.56
C ALA A 84 22.42 6.82 14.85
N ILE A 85 22.32 6.29 16.07
CA ILE A 85 21.29 5.29 16.45
C ILE A 85 19.86 5.77 16.14
N PRO A 86 19.35 6.91 16.65
CA PRO A 86 17.99 7.35 16.36
C PRO A 86 17.79 7.73 14.88
N VAL A 87 18.82 8.24 14.21
CA VAL A 87 18.75 8.57 12.77
C VAL A 87 18.59 7.29 11.93
N LEU A 88 19.40 6.27 12.21
CA LEU A 88 19.32 4.97 11.53
C LEU A 88 18.01 4.25 11.85
N MET A 89 17.49 4.40 13.06
CA MET A 89 16.17 3.88 13.44
C MET A 89 15.07 4.49 12.57
N LEU A 90 15.03 5.82 12.43
CA LEU A 90 14.05 6.51 11.59
C LEU A 90 14.19 6.13 10.11
N ALA A 91 15.43 6.07 9.61
CA ALA A 91 15.69 5.62 8.24
C ALA A 91 15.24 4.17 8.02
N GLY A 92 15.47 3.30 9.00
CA GLY A 92 15.01 1.91 8.99
C GLY A 92 13.50 1.81 8.97
N MET A 93 12.80 2.57 9.84
CA MET A 93 11.33 2.63 9.85
C MET A 93 10.79 3.07 8.48
N PHE A 94 11.28 4.19 7.95
CA PHE A 94 10.89 4.69 6.64
C PHE A 94 11.09 3.65 5.52
N ALA A 95 12.21 2.93 5.53
CA ALA A 95 12.51 1.92 4.53
C ALA A 95 11.60 0.69 4.60
N VAL A 96 11.17 0.30 5.81
CA VAL A 96 10.30 -0.88 5.99
C VAL A 96 8.81 -0.57 5.86
N THR A 97 8.38 0.69 6.03
CA THR A 97 6.97 1.08 5.92
C THR A 97 6.32 0.64 4.59
N PRO A 98 6.91 0.88 3.40
CA PRO A 98 6.32 0.44 2.13
C PRO A 98 6.15 -1.08 2.06
N SER A 99 7.14 -1.84 2.55
CA SER A 99 7.08 -3.31 2.54
C SER A 99 6.01 -3.86 3.49
N ALA A 100 5.85 -3.26 4.67
CA ALA A 100 4.84 -3.65 5.64
C ALA A 100 3.42 -3.39 5.10
N LEU A 101 3.21 -2.22 4.51
CA LEU A 101 1.94 -1.85 3.89
C LEU A 101 1.63 -2.72 2.67
N GLY A 102 2.62 -2.99 1.81
CA GLY A 102 2.47 -3.90 0.68
C GLY A 102 2.04 -5.31 1.11
N GLN A 103 2.66 -5.85 2.16
CA GLN A 103 2.30 -7.17 2.66
C GLN A 103 0.92 -7.21 3.35
N ARG A 104 0.48 -6.09 3.95
CA ARG A 104 -0.90 -5.95 4.42
C ARG A 104 -1.89 -6.01 3.25
N LEU A 105 -1.60 -5.30 2.16
CA LEU A 105 -2.43 -5.33 0.95
C LEU A 105 -2.52 -6.74 0.37
N GLU A 106 -1.39 -7.44 0.23
CA GLU A 106 -1.37 -8.82 -0.28
C GLU A 106 -2.18 -9.79 0.60
N THR A 107 -2.04 -9.70 1.93
CA THR A 107 -2.72 -10.62 2.85
C THR A 107 -4.20 -10.31 3.04
N GLN A 108 -4.62 -9.05 2.92
CA GLN A 108 -6.04 -8.69 3.00
C GLN A 108 -6.78 -8.90 1.67
N TYR A 109 -6.09 -8.92 0.52
CA TYR A 109 -6.73 -8.83 -0.80
C TYR A 109 -6.29 -9.95 -1.77
N VAL A 110 -6.25 -11.21 -1.32
CA VAL A 110 -5.96 -12.41 -2.14
C VAL A 110 -7.15 -12.78 -3.05
N SER A 111 -7.71 -11.83 -3.79
CA SER A 111 -8.80 -12.10 -4.72
C SER A 111 -8.51 -11.38 -6.03
N SER A 112 -7.93 -12.07 -7.01
CA SER A 112 -7.93 -11.52 -8.37
C SER A 112 -9.38 -11.41 -8.85
N PRO A 113 -9.76 -10.33 -9.55
CA PRO A 113 -11.10 -10.20 -10.09
C PRO A 113 -11.34 -11.32 -11.10
N GLN A 114 -12.41 -12.09 -10.92
CA GLN A 114 -12.72 -13.24 -11.77
C GLN A 114 -13.81 -12.90 -12.79
N CYS A 115 -13.46 -12.85 -14.08
CA CYS A 115 -14.38 -12.59 -15.19
C CYS A 115 -15.01 -13.84 -15.77
N VAL A 116 -14.25 -14.93 -15.82
CA VAL A 116 -14.65 -16.16 -16.52
C VAL A 116 -15.77 -16.86 -15.76
N ILE A 117 -16.95 -16.94 -16.39
CA ILE A 117 -18.09 -17.74 -15.91
C ILE A 117 -18.14 -19.02 -16.75
N GLU A 118 -18.26 -20.18 -16.10
CA GLU A 118 -18.47 -21.45 -16.82
C GLU A 118 -19.81 -21.43 -17.56
N GLY A 119 -19.80 -21.76 -18.86
CA GLY A 119 -21.02 -21.86 -19.68
C GLY A 119 -21.34 -20.64 -20.57
N THR A 120 -20.50 -19.59 -20.56
CA THR A 120 -20.66 -18.44 -21.46
C THR A 120 -20.37 -18.83 -22.93
N GLN A 121 -21.22 -18.40 -23.87
CA GLN A 121 -21.03 -18.65 -25.30
C GLN A 121 -20.15 -17.57 -25.96
N GLU A 122 -19.52 -17.89 -27.08
CA GLU A 122 -18.83 -16.91 -27.91
C GLU A 122 -19.83 -15.86 -28.46
N PRO A 123 -19.45 -14.58 -28.59
CA PRO A 123 -18.10 -14.02 -28.43
C PRO A 123 -17.78 -13.51 -27.00
N MET A 124 -18.69 -13.72 -26.05
CA MET A 124 -18.51 -13.19 -24.69
C MET A 124 -17.43 -13.96 -23.91
N ALA A 125 -17.28 -15.26 -24.17
CA ALA A 125 -16.23 -16.07 -23.56
C ALA A 125 -14.80 -15.63 -23.94
N SER A 126 -14.59 -15.09 -25.14
CA SER A 126 -13.28 -14.53 -25.54
C SER A 126 -13.02 -13.18 -24.88
N ALA A 127 -14.02 -12.30 -24.81
CA ALA A 127 -13.93 -11.03 -24.09
C ALA A 127 -13.65 -11.24 -22.58
N ASP A 128 -14.32 -12.21 -21.94
CA ASP A 128 -14.07 -12.54 -20.53
C ASP A 128 -12.64 -13.05 -20.29
N ARG A 129 -12.09 -13.86 -21.22
CA ARG A 129 -10.70 -14.34 -21.15
C ARG A 129 -9.70 -13.21 -21.31
N GLU A 130 -9.94 -12.28 -22.23
CA GLU A 130 -9.08 -11.12 -22.44
C GLU A 130 -9.10 -10.18 -21.24
N ALA A 131 -10.29 -9.89 -20.70
CA ALA A 131 -10.43 -9.11 -19.48
C ALA A 131 -9.76 -9.78 -18.27
N GLN A 132 -9.84 -11.11 -18.17
CA GLN A 132 -9.11 -11.85 -17.12
C GLN A 132 -7.60 -11.66 -17.24
N GLN A 133 -7.03 -11.71 -18.46
CA GLN A 133 -5.60 -11.45 -18.66
C GLN A 133 -5.19 -10.03 -18.26
N VAL A 134 -6.06 -9.04 -18.48
CA VAL A 134 -5.83 -7.67 -18.01
C VAL A 134 -5.77 -7.63 -16.49
N PHE A 135 -6.75 -8.21 -15.81
CA PHE A 135 -6.79 -8.26 -14.35
C PHE A 135 -5.60 -9.04 -13.77
N ASP A 136 -5.22 -10.17 -14.37
CA ASP A 136 -4.06 -10.93 -13.91
C ASP A 136 -2.72 -10.18 -14.13
N SER A 137 -2.69 -9.15 -14.98
CA SER A 137 -1.51 -8.33 -15.24
C SER A 137 -1.30 -7.18 -14.26
N ILE A 138 -2.31 -6.85 -13.43
CA ILE A 138 -2.30 -5.68 -12.54
C ILE A 138 -2.46 -6.16 -11.10
N SER A 139 -1.73 -5.54 -10.17
CA SER A 139 -1.97 -5.77 -8.74
C SER A 139 -3.27 -5.09 -8.31
N HIS A 140 -4.16 -5.84 -7.69
CA HIS A 140 -5.47 -5.35 -7.24
C HIS A 140 -5.53 -5.15 -5.73
N ILE A 141 -6.39 -4.22 -5.31
CA ILE A 141 -6.76 -4.00 -3.92
C ILE A 141 -8.25 -4.28 -3.73
N GLY A 142 -8.60 -4.62 -2.50
CA GLY A 142 -9.96 -4.88 -2.12
C GLY A 142 -10.37 -6.34 -2.26
N HIS A 143 -11.48 -6.66 -1.62
CA HIS A 143 -12.16 -7.93 -1.75
C HIS A 143 -13.17 -7.85 -2.88
N PHE A 144 -12.96 -8.64 -3.92
CA PHE A 144 -13.90 -8.79 -5.02
C PHE A 144 -14.97 -9.77 -4.61
N SER A 145 -16.19 -9.29 -4.35
CA SER A 145 -17.34 -10.17 -4.20
C SER A 145 -17.58 -10.85 -5.54
N GLY A 146 -17.63 -12.19 -5.57
CA GLY A 146 -17.96 -12.96 -6.76
C GLY A 146 -19.29 -12.48 -7.33
N GLY A 147 -19.22 -11.72 -8.42
CA GLY A 147 -20.35 -10.95 -8.92
C GLY A 147 -19.85 -9.80 -9.77
N GLY A 148 -19.98 -9.94 -11.08
CA GLY A 148 -19.85 -8.81 -11.97
C GLY A 148 -20.34 -9.15 -13.36
N ILE A 149 -20.40 -8.13 -14.18
CA ILE A 149 -21.05 -8.19 -15.48
C ILE A 149 -19.96 -8.35 -16.54
N GLY A 150 -19.87 -9.56 -17.09
CA GLY A 150 -19.13 -9.84 -18.32
C GLY A 150 -20.02 -9.55 -19.53
N GLY A 151 -19.42 -9.11 -20.62
CA GLY A 151 -20.10 -8.81 -21.88
C GLY A 151 -19.11 -8.86 -23.03
N VAL A 152 -19.62 -8.72 -24.24
CA VAL A 152 -18.79 -8.77 -25.47
C VAL A 152 -17.72 -7.68 -25.55
N GLY A 153 -17.84 -6.59 -24.78
CA GLY A 153 -16.85 -5.51 -24.73
C GLY A 153 -15.85 -5.58 -23.58
N GLY A 154 -16.00 -6.56 -22.68
CA GLY A 154 -15.16 -6.68 -21.50
C GLY A 154 -15.94 -7.00 -20.24
N CYS A 155 -15.33 -6.76 -19.10
CA CYS A 155 -15.78 -7.26 -17.80
C CYS A 155 -15.64 -6.19 -16.73
N THR A 156 -16.72 -5.97 -15.97
CA THR A 156 -16.78 -5.04 -14.82
C THR A 156 -16.77 -5.82 -13.52
N ARG A 157 -16.00 -5.38 -12.52
CA ARG A 157 -15.98 -5.96 -11.17
C ARG A 157 -15.97 -4.87 -10.10
N GLY A 158 -16.84 -5.02 -9.10
CA GLY A 158 -16.80 -4.22 -7.89
C GLY A 158 -15.91 -4.85 -6.82
N PHE A 159 -15.31 -4.03 -5.97
CA PHE A 159 -14.54 -4.49 -4.81
C PHE A 159 -14.86 -3.66 -3.57
N LYS A 160 -14.77 -4.31 -2.41
CA LYS A 160 -14.84 -3.67 -1.08
C LYS A 160 -13.45 -3.44 -0.55
N LEU A 161 -13.23 -2.31 0.12
CA LEU A 161 -12.02 -2.04 0.87
C LEU A 161 -12.24 -2.29 2.36
N SER A 162 -11.26 -2.94 2.97
CA SER A 162 -11.22 -3.15 4.43
C SER A 162 -10.35 -2.08 5.09
N GLY A 163 -10.68 -0.81 4.88
CA GLY A 163 -9.90 0.35 5.32
C GLY A 163 -10.05 1.53 4.35
N ASP A 164 -9.37 2.63 4.65
CA ASP A 164 -9.58 3.90 3.95
C ASP A 164 -8.80 4.03 2.61
N ALA A 165 -8.16 2.97 2.10
CA ALA A 165 -7.21 2.98 0.99
C ALA A 165 -7.57 3.93 -0.18
N ASP A 166 -6.61 4.75 -0.62
CA ASP A 166 -6.77 5.55 -1.84
C ASP A 166 -6.70 4.65 -3.07
N VAL A 167 -7.87 4.38 -3.64
CA VAL A 167 -8.03 3.53 -4.82
C VAL A 167 -7.23 4.05 -6.00
N LEU A 168 -7.30 5.36 -6.26
CA LEU A 168 -6.69 5.95 -7.44
C LEU A 168 -5.16 5.95 -7.30
N GLU A 169 -4.63 6.27 -6.12
CA GLU A 169 -3.19 6.21 -5.86
C GLU A 169 -2.64 4.79 -6.04
N HIS A 170 -3.31 3.76 -5.52
CA HIS A 170 -2.91 2.37 -5.73
C HIS A 170 -2.82 2.02 -7.22
N TYR A 171 -3.88 2.29 -7.98
CA TYR A 171 -3.90 1.91 -9.40
C TYR A 171 -2.95 2.76 -10.26
N ARG A 172 -2.65 4.03 -9.91
CA ARG A 172 -1.56 4.79 -10.54
C ARG A 172 -0.24 4.05 -10.45
N GLY A 173 0.10 3.57 -9.25
CA GLY A 173 1.33 2.80 -9.02
C GLY A 173 1.31 1.44 -9.71
N ALA A 174 0.21 0.70 -9.57
CA ALA A 174 0.09 -0.66 -10.11
C ALA A 174 0.12 -0.69 -11.64
N LEU A 175 -0.56 0.25 -12.31
CA LEU A 175 -0.58 0.35 -13.77
C LEU A 175 0.79 0.74 -14.31
N ALA A 176 1.43 1.75 -13.72
CA ALA A 176 2.78 2.16 -14.11
C ALA A 176 3.80 1.01 -13.94
N ALA A 177 3.71 0.25 -12.85
CA ALA A 177 4.57 -0.90 -12.61
C ALA A 177 4.35 -2.04 -13.61
N ALA A 178 3.12 -2.22 -14.09
CA ALA A 178 2.76 -3.20 -15.10
C ALA A 178 2.98 -2.71 -16.55
N GLY A 179 3.49 -1.49 -16.75
CA GLY A 179 3.80 -0.92 -18.06
C GLY A 179 2.59 -0.38 -18.82
N TRP A 180 1.46 -0.16 -18.14
CA TRP A 180 0.28 0.45 -18.71
C TRP A 180 0.43 1.97 -18.81
N GLU A 181 -0.07 2.55 -19.90
CA GLU A 181 -0.07 4.00 -20.11
C GLU A 181 -1.40 4.58 -19.64
N VAL A 182 -1.34 5.55 -18.71
CA VAL A 182 -2.53 6.23 -18.17
C VAL A 182 -2.96 7.32 -19.14
N VAL A 183 -4.18 7.21 -19.66
CA VAL A 183 -4.75 8.12 -20.67
C VAL A 183 -5.73 9.12 -20.07
N GLU A 184 -6.28 8.84 -18.89
CA GLU A 184 -7.19 9.73 -18.16
C GLU A 184 -6.98 9.56 -16.65
N ASP A 185 -6.83 10.68 -15.94
CA ASP A 185 -6.78 10.76 -14.49
C ASP A 185 -7.33 12.14 -14.08
N ASP A 186 -8.61 12.18 -13.69
CA ASP A 186 -9.33 13.40 -13.33
C ASP A 186 -9.58 13.52 -11.81
N GLY A 187 -8.99 12.62 -11.02
CA GLY A 187 -9.20 12.49 -9.58
C GLY A 187 -10.53 11.84 -9.18
N ARG A 188 -11.37 11.43 -10.14
CA ARG A 188 -12.60 10.65 -9.94
C ARG A 188 -12.59 9.33 -10.68
N GLN A 189 -11.76 9.20 -11.69
CA GLN A 189 -11.59 8.02 -12.49
C GLN A 189 -10.15 7.97 -12.97
N LEU A 190 -9.65 6.75 -13.18
CA LEU A 190 -8.39 6.53 -13.86
C LEU A 190 -8.59 5.52 -14.98
N ARG A 191 -8.01 5.81 -16.15
CA ARG A 191 -8.02 4.92 -17.33
C ARG A 191 -6.63 4.72 -17.87
N ALA A 192 -6.38 3.51 -18.32
CA ALA A 192 -5.13 3.14 -18.93
C ALA A 192 -5.34 2.18 -20.10
N HIS A 193 -4.37 2.13 -20.99
CA HIS A 193 -4.33 1.20 -22.11
C HIS A 193 -2.97 0.50 -22.24
N LEU A 194 -2.99 -0.68 -22.86
CA LEU A 194 -1.79 -1.46 -23.16
C LEU A 194 -2.08 -2.41 -24.32
N ASN A 195 -1.38 -2.22 -25.45
CA ASN A 195 -1.45 -3.12 -26.61
C ASN A 195 -2.90 -3.39 -27.12
N GLY A 196 -3.72 -2.35 -27.25
CA GLY A 196 -5.12 -2.46 -27.70
C GLY A 196 -6.10 -2.94 -26.62
N ARG A 197 -5.63 -3.13 -25.39
CA ARG A 197 -6.45 -3.41 -24.20
C ARG A 197 -6.63 -2.15 -23.40
N ALA A 198 -7.71 -2.12 -22.65
CA ALA A 198 -8.11 -1.00 -21.85
C ALA A 198 -8.49 -1.42 -20.43
N PHE A 199 -8.18 -0.55 -19.48
CA PHE A 199 -8.50 -0.68 -18.07
C PHE A 199 -9.07 0.63 -17.55
N ALA A 200 -10.06 0.55 -16.67
CA ALA A 200 -10.62 1.70 -15.98
C ALA A 200 -10.90 1.37 -14.51
N VAL A 201 -10.70 2.35 -13.63
CA VAL A 201 -11.08 2.27 -12.22
C VAL A 201 -11.79 3.55 -11.77
N MET A 202 -12.84 3.38 -10.97
CA MET A 202 -13.58 4.44 -10.31
C MET A 202 -13.70 4.12 -8.82
N PRO A 203 -13.32 5.04 -7.91
CA PRO A 203 -13.51 4.87 -6.48
C PRO A 203 -14.99 5.00 -6.12
N CYS A 204 -15.43 4.20 -5.15
CA CYS A 204 -16.78 4.23 -4.58
C CYS A 204 -16.71 4.30 -3.05
N PRO A 205 -17.77 4.78 -2.37
CA PRO A 205 -17.83 4.66 -0.91
C PRO A 205 -17.60 3.21 -0.47
N GLY A 206 -16.59 2.99 0.38
CA GLY A 206 -16.24 1.65 0.87
C GLY A 206 -15.52 0.74 -0.12
N GLY A 207 -15.09 1.23 -1.29
CA GLY A 207 -14.51 0.36 -2.32
C GLY A 207 -14.26 1.03 -3.67
N GLY A 208 -14.58 0.30 -4.73
CA GLY A 208 -14.48 0.81 -6.10
C GLY A 208 -15.00 -0.17 -7.14
N VAL A 209 -14.98 0.28 -8.39
CA VAL A 209 -15.34 -0.52 -9.56
C VAL A 209 -14.18 -0.47 -10.54
N ILE A 210 -13.81 -1.63 -11.05
CA ILE A 210 -12.85 -1.78 -12.15
C ILE A 210 -13.52 -2.36 -13.37
N TRP A 211 -12.99 -2.02 -14.53
CA TRP A 211 -13.39 -2.57 -15.82
C TRP A 211 -12.15 -2.88 -16.65
N ALA A 212 -12.20 -3.98 -17.40
CA ALA A 212 -11.19 -4.34 -18.38
C ALA A 212 -11.85 -4.83 -19.67
N GLY A 213 -11.27 -4.46 -20.82
CA GLY A 213 -11.81 -4.82 -22.14
C GLY A 213 -10.91 -4.36 -23.27
N SER A 214 -11.46 -4.33 -24.49
CA SER A 214 -10.77 -3.80 -25.67
C SER A 214 -10.83 -2.27 -25.68
N GLU A 215 -9.75 -1.62 -26.12
CA GLU A 215 -9.71 -0.17 -26.33
C GLU A 215 -10.64 0.30 -27.46
N ASP A 216 -10.88 -0.57 -28.44
CA ASP A 216 -11.74 -0.31 -29.60
C ASP A 216 -13.24 -0.41 -29.26
N ASP A 217 -13.59 -0.92 -28.07
CA ASP A 217 -14.98 -1.05 -27.68
C ASP A 217 -15.59 0.33 -27.34
N SER A 218 -16.69 0.67 -27.99
CA SER A 218 -17.40 1.94 -27.74
C SER A 218 -17.90 2.13 -26.29
N SER A 219 -17.98 1.04 -25.50
CA SER A 219 -18.27 1.08 -24.07
C SER A 219 -17.06 1.41 -23.19
N PHE A 220 -15.85 1.46 -23.78
CA PHE A 220 -14.63 1.92 -23.12
C PHE A 220 -14.81 3.33 -22.58
N GLY A 221 -14.67 3.46 -21.26
CA GLY A 221 -14.82 4.74 -20.56
C GLY A 221 -16.24 5.27 -20.48
N GLN A 222 -17.24 4.59 -21.04
CA GLN A 222 -18.64 5.06 -20.96
C GLN A 222 -19.36 4.61 -19.70
N GLY A 223 -18.80 3.65 -18.95
CA GLY A 223 -19.44 3.07 -17.76
C GLY A 223 -20.95 2.97 -17.95
N ARG A 224 -21.41 2.29 -19.02
CA ARG A 224 -22.70 2.47 -19.72
C ARG A 224 -23.60 3.60 -19.15
N PRO A 225 -23.99 4.64 -19.90
CA PRO A 225 -24.80 5.76 -19.40
C PRO A 225 -26.17 5.39 -18.78
N GLU A 226 -26.65 4.16 -18.95
CA GLU A 226 -27.77 3.59 -18.18
C GLU A 226 -27.45 3.43 -16.66
N PHE A 227 -26.18 3.34 -16.30
CA PHE A 227 -25.64 3.24 -14.93
C PHE A 227 -25.16 4.57 -14.35
N ALA A 228 -24.96 5.62 -15.15
CA ALA A 228 -24.58 6.95 -14.63
C ALA A 228 -25.63 7.53 -13.65
N ASN A 229 -26.88 7.07 -13.73
CA ASN A 229 -27.98 7.37 -12.79
C ASN A 229 -28.53 6.14 -12.04
N THR A 230 -27.94 4.95 -12.23
CA THR A 230 -28.24 3.78 -11.40
C THR A 230 -26.96 3.33 -10.71
N GLU A 231 -26.79 3.78 -9.47
CA GLU A 231 -26.10 3.04 -8.40
C GLU A 231 -24.83 2.26 -8.84
N ILE A 232 -23.86 2.92 -9.50
CA ILE A 232 -22.57 2.29 -9.88
C ILE A 232 -21.82 1.80 -8.64
N CYS A 233 -21.97 2.51 -7.54
CA CYS A 233 -21.51 2.07 -6.24
C CYS A 233 -22.62 1.18 -5.65
N PRO A 234 -22.38 -0.12 -5.44
CA PRO A 234 -23.40 -0.97 -4.84
C PRO A 234 -23.71 -0.41 -3.45
N HIS A 235 -24.96 -0.05 -3.21
CA HIS A 235 -25.40 0.55 -1.94
C HIS A 235 -25.31 -0.41 -0.74
N ASP A 236 -25.06 -1.69 -1.02
CA ASP A 236 -24.93 -2.79 -0.06
C ASP A 236 -23.47 -3.29 0.10
N LEU A 237 -22.46 -2.49 -0.27
CA LEU A 237 -21.06 -2.81 0.04
C LEU A 237 -20.72 -2.62 1.53
#